data_AF-R9RJ06-F1
#
_entry.id   AF-R9RJ06-F1
#
_cell.length_a   1.000
_cell.length_b   1.000
_cell.length_c   1.000
_cell.angle_alpha   90.00
_cell.angle_beta   90.00
_cell.angle_gamma   90.00
#
_symmetry.space_group_name_H-M   'P 1'
#
loop_
_entity.id
_entity.type
_entity.pdbx_description
1 polymer ?
#
loop_
_entity_poly.entity_id
_entity_poly.type
_entity_poly.pdbx_seq_one_letter_code
_entity_poly.pdbx_strand_id
1 'polypeptide(L)'
;QLNGTAFDIKSEVDSLQKIRDMGGLELVMPAAFATMGDCDSAEYQGRTVVEFPLTGVSITLPTGLAGDFNAMTFSEQIPGPTLRVTQGDVVKMTLTVPDGEATPHGNDMHASQVTAVPTFGAVQPGTSKTYCYIAEVPGVYKYHCSGVNV
;
A
#
# COMPACT_ATOMS: atom_id res chain seq x y z
N GLN A 1 -10.68 25.96 -38.95
CA GLN A 1 -10.24 24.93 -39.89
C GLN A 1 -8.83 24.50 -39.47
N LEU A 2 -8.63 23.19 -39.36
CA LEU A 2 -7.38 22.53 -38.98
C LEU A 2 -6.26 22.82 -39.99
N ASN A 3 -5.03 22.92 -39.51
CA ASN A 3 -3.88 22.38 -40.22
C ASN A 3 -2.84 21.92 -39.18
N GLY A 4 -2.79 20.60 -38.98
CA GLY A 4 -1.89 19.95 -38.04
C GLY A 4 -0.47 19.94 -38.59
N THR A 5 0.47 20.40 -37.78
CA THR A 5 1.90 20.11 -37.95
C THR A 5 2.21 18.79 -37.27
N ALA A 6 2.54 17.79 -38.07
CA ALA A 6 3.09 16.53 -37.58
C ALA A 6 4.46 16.81 -36.94
N PHE A 7 4.59 16.52 -35.65
CA PHE A 7 5.89 16.46 -34.99
C PHE A 7 6.62 15.21 -35.48
N ASP A 8 7.84 15.41 -35.97
CA ASP A 8 8.67 14.48 -36.73
C ASP A 8 9.07 13.25 -35.87
N ILE A 9 8.48 12.09 -36.19
CA ILE A 9 8.76 10.78 -35.56
C ILE A 9 10.08 10.23 -36.11
N LYS A 10 11.19 10.95 -35.90
CA LYS A 10 12.53 10.51 -36.31
C LYS A 10 13.55 10.49 -35.18
N SER A 11 13.30 11.16 -34.06
CA SER A 11 14.22 11.19 -32.93
C SER A 11 14.15 9.93 -32.05
N GLU A 12 13.00 9.24 -32.01
CA GLU A 12 12.80 8.11 -31.08
C GLU A 12 13.64 6.88 -31.45
N VAL A 13 13.82 6.62 -32.75
CA VAL A 13 14.57 5.44 -33.24
C VAL A 13 16.07 5.57 -32.92
N ASP A 14 16.64 6.77 -33.01
CA ASP A 14 18.07 7.01 -32.72
C ASP A 14 18.36 6.90 -31.22
N SER A 15 17.48 7.42 -30.36
CA SER A 15 17.60 7.25 -28.91
C SER A 15 17.44 5.79 -28.46
N LEU A 16 16.49 5.05 -29.05
CA LEU A 16 16.28 3.64 -28.73
C LEU A 16 17.44 2.77 -29.21
N GLN A 17 18.04 3.10 -30.36
CA GLN A 17 19.22 2.39 -30.86
C GLN A 17 20.45 2.66 -29.97
N LYS A 18 20.67 3.91 -29.56
CA LYS A 18 21.73 4.26 -28.59
C LYS A 18 21.56 3.53 -27.25
N ILE A 19 20.34 3.38 -26.76
CA ILE A 19 20.07 2.59 -25.54
C ILE A 19 20.49 1.14 -25.75
N ARG A 20 20.17 0.53 -26.89
CA ARG A 20 20.58 -0.85 -27.23
C ARG A 20 22.09 -0.98 -27.37
N ASP A 21 22.74 -0.03 -28.02
CA ASP A 21 24.19 -0.01 -28.24
C ASP A 21 24.98 0.19 -26.93
N MET A 22 24.37 0.84 -25.92
CA MET A 22 24.90 0.97 -24.56
C MET A 22 24.61 -0.26 -23.67
N GLY A 23 24.09 -1.35 -24.22
CA GLY A 23 23.79 -2.58 -23.48
C GLY A 23 22.34 -2.72 -23.02
N GLY A 24 21.44 -1.84 -23.46
CA GLY A 24 20.03 -1.84 -23.05
C GLY A 24 19.79 -1.21 -21.69
N LEU A 25 18.53 -0.91 -21.39
CA LEU A 25 18.10 -0.60 -20.02
C LEU A 25 17.84 -1.92 -19.31
N GLU A 26 18.72 -2.30 -18.40
CA GLU A 26 18.44 -3.38 -17.46
C GLU A 26 17.59 -2.80 -16.33
N LEU A 27 16.28 -3.03 -16.40
CA LEU A 27 15.38 -2.79 -15.27
C LEU A 27 15.69 -3.86 -14.21
N VAL A 28 16.69 -3.58 -13.39
CA VAL A 28 16.92 -4.33 -12.16
C VAL A 28 15.75 -3.98 -11.25
N MET A 29 14.67 -4.75 -11.32
CA MET A 29 13.70 -4.79 -10.23
C MET A 29 14.39 -5.59 -9.13
N PRO A 30 14.86 -4.96 -8.04
CA PRO A 30 15.37 -5.73 -6.91
C PRO A 30 14.26 -6.69 -6.47
N ALA A 31 14.60 -7.76 -5.79
CA ALA A 31 13.63 -8.67 -5.15
C ALA A 31 12.65 -7.97 -4.15
N ALA A 32 12.68 -6.64 -4.06
CA ALA A 32 11.83 -5.73 -3.29
C ALA A 32 10.32 -5.87 -3.55
N PHE A 33 9.89 -6.56 -4.61
CA PHE A 33 8.53 -7.13 -4.64
C PHE A 33 8.55 -8.42 -3.83
N ALA A 34 8.65 -8.27 -2.50
CA ALA A 34 8.63 -9.36 -1.54
C ALA A 34 7.60 -10.41 -1.96
N THR A 35 8.01 -11.68 -1.96
CA THR A 35 7.09 -12.78 -2.17
C THR A 35 5.93 -12.62 -1.18
N MET A 36 4.72 -12.55 -1.73
CA MET A 36 3.58 -11.99 -1.02
C MET A 36 3.23 -12.76 0.24
N GLY A 37 2.82 -12.02 1.29
CA GLY A 37 1.91 -12.51 2.33
C GLY A 37 2.46 -13.54 3.32
N ASP A 38 3.66 -14.10 3.09
CA ASP A 38 4.24 -15.04 4.03
C ASP A 38 5.10 -14.32 5.07
N CYS A 39 4.53 -14.12 6.25
CA CYS A 39 5.23 -13.57 7.41
C CYS A 39 6.35 -14.49 7.95
N ASP A 40 6.49 -15.70 7.40
CA ASP A 40 7.52 -16.68 7.75
C ASP A 40 8.63 -16.81 6.68
N SER A 41 8.69 -15.85 5.73
CA SER A 41 9.74 -15.81 4.70
C SER A 41 11.16 -15.90 5.29
N ALA A 42 12.05 -16.63 4.62
CA ALA A 42 13.47 -16.73 5.01
C ALA A 42 14.16 -15.36 5.07
N GLU A 43 13.70 -14.38 4.29
CA GLU A 43 14.22 -13.00 4.28
C GLU A 43 13.95 -12.26 5.61
N TYR A 44 12.99 -12.75 6.41
CA TYR A 44 12.59 -12.19 7.69
C TYR A 44 13.36 -12.79 8.87
N GLN A 45 14.10 -13.87 8.66
CA GLN A 45 14.85 -14.53 9.73
C GLN A 45 15.88 -13.60 10.36
N GLY A 46 15.87 -13.53 11.70
CA GLY A 46 16.80 -12.69 12.48
C GLY A 46 16.45 -11.21 12.51
N ARG A 47 15.37 -10.77 11.85
CA ARG A 47 14.86 -9.39 11.94
C ARG A 47 13.88 -9.24 13.10
N THR A 48 13.78 -8.03 13.64
CA THR A 48 12.73 -7.69 14.59
C THR A 48 11.40 -7.62 13.86
N VAL A 49 10.39 -8.34 14.36
CA VAL A 49 9.01 -8.24 13.86
C VAL A 49 8.25 -7.25 14.73
N VAL A 50 7.68 -6.21 14.11
CA VAL A 50 6.80 -5.25 14.77
C VAL A 50 5.38 -5.49 14.29
N GLU A 51 4.51 -5.92 15.20
CA GLU A 51 3.10 -6.13 14.90
C GLU A 51 2.32 -4.82 14.87
N PHE A 52 1.47 -4.67 13.86
CA PHE A 52 0.59 -3.52 13.71
C PHE A 52 -0.86 -3.99 13.50
N PRO A 53 -1.56 -4.35 14.59
CA PRO A 53 -2.97 -4.72 14.53
C PRO A 53 -3.85 -3.47 14.41
N LEU A 54 -4.70 -3.45 13.40
CA LEU A 54 -5.71 -2.42 13.16
C LEU A 54 -7.10 -3.03 13.07
N THR A 55 -8.10 -2.26 13.53
CA THR A 55 -9.51 -2.62 13.38
C THR A 55 -10.20 -1.62 12.47
N GLY A 56 -10.77 -2.07 11.35
CA GLY A 56 -11.58 -1.22 10.48
C GLY A 56 -12.99 -1.09 11.02
N VAL A 57 -13.39 0.11 11.45
CA VAL A 57 -14.72 0.38 12.02
C VAL A 57 -15.28 1.71 11.56
N SER A 58 -16.60 1.73 11.38
CA SER A 58 -17.38 2.92 11.06
C SER A 58 -17.89 3.57 12.34
N ILE A 59 -17.59 4.85 12.55
CA ILE A 59 -18.08 5.62 13.70
C ILE A 59 -18.88 6.83 13.24
N THR A 60 -19.88 7.21 14.03
CA THR A 60 -20.65 8.44 13.82
C THR A 60 -20.05 9.54 14.70
N LEU A 61 -19.60 10.63 14.07
CA LEU A 61 -19.00 11.78 14.73
C LEU A 61 -19.97 12.97 14.74
N PRO A 62 -20.09 13.68 15.87
CA PRO A 62 -20.86 14.92 15.93
C PRO A 62 -20.13 16.02 15.16
N THR A 63 -20.87 16.74 14.31
CA THR A 63 -20.29 17.85 13.51
C THR A 63 -20.35 19.19 14.23
N GLY A 64 -21.11 19.29 15.33
CA GLY A 64 -21.43 20.55 15.99
C GLY A 64 -22.45 21.42 15.21
N LEU A 65 -22.97 20.91 14.09
CA LEU A 65 -23.99 21.52 13.24
C LEU A 65 -25.20 20.57 13.09
N ALA A 66 -26.15 20.93 12.22
CA ALA A 66 -27.23 20.02 11.87
C ALA A 66 -26.69 18.82 11.07
N GLY A 67 -26.68 17.65 11.69
CA GLY A 67 -26.32 16.36 11.09
C GLY A 67 -25.03 15.76 11.67
N ASP A 68 -24.85 14.47 11.39
CA ASP A 68 -23.68 13.70 11.82
C ASP A 68 -22.75 13.38 10.64
N PHE A 69 -21.48 13.11 10.94
CA PHE A 69 -20.50 12.64 9.97
C PHE A 69 -20.18 11.16 10.21
N ASN A 70 -20.42 10.32 9.21
CA ASN A 70 -20.03 8.90 9.27
C ASN A 70 -18.58 8.76 8.79
N ALA A 71 -17.70 8.32 9.68
CA ALA A 71 -16.29 8.17 9.43
C ALA A 71 -15.88 6.70 9.42
N MET A 72 -15.08 6.32 8.44
CA MET A 72 -14.35 5.04 8.45
C MET A 72 -13.00 5.26 9.12
N THR A 73 -12.70 4.45 10.12
CA THR A 73 -11.52 4.65 10.97
C THR A 73 -10.68 3.40 11.08
N PHE A 74 -9.42 3.60 11.44
CA PHE A 74 -8.57 2.52 11.94
C PHE A 74 -8.51 2.64 13.45
N SER A 75 -9.03 1.63 14.15
CA SER A 75 -9.06 1.52 15.60
C SER A 75 -9.72 2.72 16.28
N GLU A 76 -10.87 3.16 15.75
CA GLU A 76 -11.71 4.27 16.24
C GLU A 76 -10.99 5.63 16.30
N GLN A 77 -9.86 5.78 15.60
CA GLN A 77 -9.05 6.99 15.61
C GLN A 77 -9.02 7.68 14.24
N ILE A 78 -9.05 9.02 14.29
CA ILE A 78 -8.86 9.90 13.13
C ILE A 78 -7.84 10.99 13.50
N PRO A 79 -6.63 11.00 12.90
CA PRO A 79 -6.08 9.96 12.03
C PRO A 79 -5.89 8.64 12.79
N GLY A 80 -5.72 7.53 12.07
CA GLY A 80 -5.42 6.24 12.68
C GLY A 80 -4.08 6.22 13.45
N PRO A 81 -3.80 5.16 14.22
CA PRO A 81 -2.59 5.04 15.02
C PRO A 81 -1.31 5.20 14.21
N THR A 82 -0.32 5.91 14.75
CA THR A 82 1.00 6.00 14.10
C THR A 82 1.84 4.75 14.41
N LEU A 83 2.30 4.06 13.37
CA LEU A 83 3.31 3.01 13.48
C LEU A 83 4.72 3.62 13.44
N ARG A 84 5.58 3.23 14.37
CA ARG A 84 7.01 3.57 14.36
C ARG A 84 7.83 2.28 14.37
N VAL A 85 8.74 2.17 13.41
CA VAL A 85 9.68 1.04 13.26
C VAL A 85 11.08 1.55 12.95
N THR A 86 12.07 0.66 13.02
CA THR A 86 13.44 0.89 12.58
C THR A 86 13.62 0.35 11.17
N GLN A 87 14.48 0.99 10.36
CA GLN A 87 14.83 0.48 9.04
C GLN A 87 15.33 -0.97 9.15
N GLY A 88 14.78 -1.86 8.34
CA GLY A 88 15.10 -3.28 8.33
C GLY A 88 14.23 -4.15 9.24
N ASP A 89 13.38 -3.56 10.09
CA ASP A 89 12.34 -4.29 10.82
C ASP A 89 11.31 -4.88 9.84
N VAL A 90 10.68 -5.98 10.23
CA VAL A 90 9.53 -6.55 9.51
C VAL A 90 8.26 -6.01 10.13
N VAL A 91 7.45 -5.33 9.34
CA VAL A 91 6.12 -4.88 9.74
C VAL A 91 5.13 -5.99 9.44
N LYS A 92 4.46 -6.49 10.48
CA LYS A 92 3.33 -7.44 10.36
C LYS A 92 2.02 -6.68 10.53
N MET A 93 1.44 -6.24 9.41
CA MET A 93 0.18 -5.51 9.39
C MET A 93 -0.96 -6.52 9.42
N THR A 94 -1.86 -6.40 10.38
CA THR A 94 -3.11 -7.16 10.42
C THR A 94 -4.28 -6.20 10.47
N LEU A 95 -5.18 -6.28 9.49
CA LEU A 95 -6.45 -5.57 9.49
C LEU A 95 -7.56 -6.57 9.83
N THR A 96 -8.32 -6.26 10.87
CA THR A 96 -9.55 -6.98 11.24
C THR A 96 -10.75 -6.08 11.00
N VAL A 97 -11.78 -6.60 10.34
CA VAL A 97 -13.08 -5.92 10.21
C VAL A 97 -14.09 -6.70 11.05
N PRO A 98 -14.63 -6.13 12.15
CA PRO A 98 -15.57 -6.83 13.00
C PRO A 98 -16.82 -7.32 12.26
N ASP A 99 -17.45 -8.36 12.79
CA ASP A 99 -18.79 -8.75 12.37
C ASP A 99 -19.78 -7.59 12.58
N GLY A 100 -20.69 -7.41 11.62
CA GLY A 100 -21.72 -6.37 11.69
C GLY A 100 -21.32 -5.01 11.10
N GLU A 101 -20.05 -4.81 10.73
CA GLU A 101 -19.66 -3.65 9.92
C GLU A 101 -20.36 -3.67 8.56
N ALA A 102 -20.83 -2.51 8.11
CA ALA A 102 -21.54 -2.39 6.84
C ALA A 102 -20.60 -2.37 5.63
N THR A 103 -19.34 -1.96 5.84
CA THR A 103 -18.39 -1.68 4.77
C THR A 103 -17.12 -2.51 4.94
N PRO A 104 -16.69 -3.27 3.91
CA PRO A 104 -15.36 -3.88 3.90
C PRO A 104 -14.26 -2.81 3.91
N HIS A 105 -13.11 -3.14 4.49
CA HIS A 105 -11.96 -2.23 4.52
C HIS A 105 -10.74 -2.83 3.82
N GLY A 106 -9.78 -1.99 3.47
CA GLY A 106 -8.45 -2.41 3.05
C GLY A 106 -7.38 -1.58 3.76
N ASN A 107 -6.11 -1.90 3.55
CA ASN A 107 -5.00 -1.18 4.13
C ASN A 107 -3.80 -1.18 3.18
N ASP A 108 -3.50 -0.01 2.65
CA ASP A 108 -2.34 0.31 1.81
C ASP A 108 -1.31 1.05 2.67
N MET A 109 -0.16 0.40 2.88
CA MET A 109 1.00 1.00 3.55
C MET A 109 2.01 1.44 2.50
N HIS A 110 2.19 2.74 2.29
CA HIS A 110 3.08 3.24 1.22
C HIS A 110 4.55 2.84 1.42
N ALA A 111 4.94 2.52 2.65
CA ALA A 111 6.29 2.04 2.97
C ALA A 111 6.56 0.61 2.49
N SER A 112 5.53 -0.16 2.11
CA SER A 112 5.64 -1.60 1.86
C SER A 112 6.27 -1.97 0.53
N GLN A 113 6.21 -1.07 -0.47
CA GLN A 113 6.71 -1.32 -1.83
C GLN A 113 6.15 -2.60 -2.49
N VAL A 114 4.97 -3.06 -2.07
CA VAL A 114 4.28 -4.23 -2.64
C VAL A 114 3.20 -3.83 -3.63
N THR A 115 2.72 -4.78 -4.43
CA THR A 115 1.61 -4.57 -5.37
C THR A 115 0.28 -4.47 -4.62
N ALA A 116 -0.63 -3.61 -5.10
CA ALA A 116 -1.95 -3.46 -4.49
C ALA A 116 -2.79 -4.74 -4.57
N VAL A 117 -2.74 -5.42 -5.71
CA VAL A 117 -3.36 -6.75 -5.90
C VAL A 117 -2.29 -7.82 -5.78
N PRO A 118 -2.52 -8.88 -4.99
CA PRO A 118 -3.62 -9.14 -4.06
C PRO A 118 -3.49 -8.53 -2.64
N THR A 119 -2.46 -7.74 -2.32
CA THR A 119 -2.14 -7.37 -0.92
C THR A 119 -3.23 -6.56 -0.21
N PHE A 120 -3.70 -5.49 -0.84
CA PHE A 120 -4.55 -4.49 -0.19
C PHE A 120 -6.04 -4.70 -0.46
N GLY A 121 -6.43 -5.79 -1.14
CA GLY A 121 -7.83 -6.13 -1.42
C GLY A 121 -8.72 -6.17 -0.16
N ALA A 122 -10.03 -6.10 -0.39
CA ALA A 122 -11.05 -6.02 0.67
C ALA A 122 -10.92 -7.11 1.73
N VAL A 123 -10.95 -6.68 2.99
CA VAL A 123 -11.20 -7.49 4.18
C VAL A 123 -12.68 -7.36 4.48
N GLN A 124 -13.39 -8.48 4.39
CA GLN A 124 -14.84 -8.52 4.59
C GLN A 124 -15.18 -8.44 6.09
N PRO A 125 -16.37 -7.92 6.46
CA PRO A 125 -16.86 -8.01 7.82
C PRO A 125 -16.77 -9.44 8.37
N GLY A 126 -16.33 -9.56 9.62
CA GLY A 126 -16.09 -10.85 10.28
C GLY A 126 -14.75 -11.50 9.97
N THR A 127 -13.89 -10.86 9.17
CA THR A 127 -12.63 -11.45 8.72
C THR A 127 -11.42 -10.57 9.04
N SER A 128 -10.24 -11.19 8.94
CA SER A 128 -8.95 -10.51 9.08
C SER A 128 -8.05 -10.84 7.91
N LYS A 129 -7.15 -9.92 7.60
CA LYS A 129 -6.08 -10.12 6.62
C LYS A 129 -4.77 -9.62 7.17
N THR A 130 -3.72 -10.39 6.96
CA THR A 130 -2.36 -10.08 7.37
C THR A 130 -1.44 -10.07 6.17
N TYR A 131 -0.49 -9.14 6.16
CA TYR A 131 0.67 -9.19 5.28
C TYR A 131 1.90 -8.64 6.00
N CYS A 132 3.07 -9.06 5.52
CA CYS A 132 4.36 -8.64 6.05
C CYS A 132 5.21 -7.97 4.98
N TYR A 133 6.00 -6.96 5.38
CA TYR A 133 7.01 -6.32 4.54
C TYR A 133 8.20 -5.86 5.39
N ILE A 134 9.38 -5.76 4.78
CA ILE A 134 10.55 -5.16 5.42
C ILE A 134 10.48 -3.63 5.24
N ALA A 135 10.66 -2.87 6.31
CA ALA A 135 10.77 -1.41 6.24
C ALA A 135 12.14 -1.01 5.66
N GLU A 136 12.29 -1.09 4.33
CA GLU A 136 13.58 -0.93 3.64
C GLU A 136 14.05 0.53 3.58
N VAL A 137 13.14 1.48 3.38
CA VAL A 137 13.47 2.89 3.14
C VAL A 137 13.06 3.74 4.35
N PRO A 138 13.99 4.45 5.01
CA PRO A 138 13.67 5.28 6.17
C PRO A 138 12.92 6.54 5.73
N GLY A 139 11.87 6.89 6.47
CA GLY A 139 11.08 8.08 6.17
C GLY A 139 9.75 8.13 6.92
N VAL A 140 8.88 9.04 6.49
CA VAL A 140 7.50 9.14 6.96
C VAL A 140 6.59 8.84 5.78
N TYR A 141 5.73 7.85 5.96
CA TYR A 141 4.84 7.34 4.93
C TYR A 141 3.40 7.45 5.39
N LYS A 142 2.50 7.66 4.42
CA LYS A 142 1.08 7.52 4.68
C LYS A 142 0.71 6.04 4.67
N TYR A 143 -0.38 5.74 5.36
CA TYR A 143 -1.16 4.56 5.08
C TYR A 143 -2.63 4.95 5.02
N HIS A 144 -3.41 4.24 4.24
CA HIS A 144 -4.84 4.53 4.09
C HIS A 144 -5.62 3.29 3.67
N CYS A 145 -6.95 3.39 3.67
CA CYS A 145 -7.80 2.38 3.06
C CYS A 145 -7.54 2.34 1.55
N SER A 146 -7.31 1.17 0.98
CA SER A 146 -7.15 0.93 -0.46
C SER A 146 -8.47 0.92 -1.22
N GLY A 147 -9.61 0.80 -0.53
CA GLY A 147 -10.91 0.55 -1.14
C GLY A 147 -11.24 -0.94 -1.26
N VAL A 148 -12.45 -1.26 -1.73
CA VAL A 148 -13.00 -2.63 -1.70
C VAL A 148 -12.83 -3.42 -2.99
N ASN A 149 -12.40 -2.77 -4.08
CA ASN A 149 -12.24 -3.36 -5.42
C ASN A 149 -10.87 -3.02 -6.03
N VAL A 150 -9.81 -3.11 -5.23
CA VAL A 150 -8.44 -3.02 -5.75
C VAL A 150 -8.01 -4.31 -6.41
#